data_AF-A0A2X2VAK1-F1
#
_entry.id   AF-A0A2X2VAK1-F1
#
_cell.length_a   1.000
_cell.length_b   1.000
_cell.length_c   1.000
_cell.angle_alpha   90.00
_cell.angle_beta   90.00
_cell.angle_gamma   90.00
#
_symmetry.space_group_name_H-M   'P 1'
#
loop_
_entity.id
_entity.type
_entity.pdbx_description
1 polymer ?
#
loop_
_entity_poly.entity_id
_entity_poly.type
_entity_poly.pdbx_seq_one_letter_code
_entity_poly.pdbx_strand_id
1 'polypeptide(L)'
;MVSHLKSAGKRWQYLAHDDRYQQNFQVPFMVLSSDDKAHRVIKARRSANDFLGFFSQWTGISAKEIKTKYRFISEQKAGPVFITNFKLQKVDYNHLGTDIFSTKQR
;
A
#
# COMPACT_ATOMS: atom_id res chain seq x y z
N MET A 1 8.22 -10.33 13.72
CA MET A 1 9.29 -10.58 14.71
C MET A 1 10.49 -9.74 14.30
N VAL A 2 10.87 -8.71 15.07
CA VAL A 2 12.08 -7.93 14.81
C VAL A 2 13.16 -8.45 15.75
N SER A 3 14.28 -8.91 15.19
CA SER A 3 15.47 -9.27 15.95
C SER A 3 16.16 -8.01 16.47
N HIS A 4 16.45 -7.99 17.76
CA HIS A 4 17.28 -6.96 18.40
C HIS A 4 18.76 -7.31 18.16
N LEU A 5 19.51 -6.41 17.53
CA LEU A 5 20.97 -6.37 17.65
C LEU A 5 21.37 -4.99 18.17
N LYS A 6 21.96 -4.97 19.36
CA LYS A 6 22.43 -3.78 20.06
C LYS A 6 23.92 -3.61 19.79
N SER A 7 24.31 -2.48 19.22
CA SER A 7 25.72 -2.05 19.19
C SER A 7 25.85 -0.66 19.80
N ALA A 8 26.77 -0.55 20.75
CA ALA A 8 26.97 0.61 21.61
C ALA A 8 27.36 1.87 20.81
N GLY A 9 26.77 3.01 21.19
CA GLY A 9 27.36 4.33 20.94
C GLY A 9 26.85 5.13 19.73
N LYS A 10 25.96 4.61 18.89
CA LYS A 10 25.37 5.40 17.79
C LYS A 10 23.86 5.52 18.00
N ARG A 11 23.34 6.75 18.03
CA ARG A 11 21.90 7.02 18.08
C ARG A 11 21.32 6.61 16.73
N TRP A 12 20.93 5.34 16.63
CA TRP A 12 20.25 4.77 15.47
C TRP A 12 18.90 5.48 15.34
N GLN A 13 18.80 6.39 14.36
CA GLN A 13 17.53 6.91 13.89
C GLN A 13 16.88 5.74 13.17
N TYR A 14 16.23 4.86 13.94
CA TYR A 14 15.50 3.74 13.40
C TYR A 14 14.51 4.30 12.39
N LEU A 15 14.62 3.85 11.14
CA LEU A 15 13.56 3.84 10.14
C LEU A 15 12.38 2.96 10.61
N ALA A 16 12.01 3.04 11.89
CA ALA A 16 10.76 2.52 12.39
C ALA A 16 9.70 3.47 11.87
N HIS A 17 9.10 3.11 10.74
CA HIS A 17 7.91 3.78 10.26
C HIS A 17 6.88 3.72 11.39
N ASP A 18 6.33 4.86 11.82
CA ASP A 18 5.20 4.88 12.76
C ASP A 18 3.98 4.20 12.09
N ASP A 19 2.90 3.89 12.79
CA ASP A 19 1.66 3.37 12.17
C ASP A 19 0.54 4.40 12.13
N ARG A 20 0.86 5.65 12.47
CA ARG A 20 -0.10 6.75 12.65
C ARG A 20 -0.40 7.54 11.38
N TYR A 21 0.49 7.50 10.40
CA TYR A 21 0.42 8.35 9.21
C TYR A 21 0.14 7.55 7.94
N GLN A 22 -0.64 8.17 7.05
CA GLN A 22 -1.00 7.62 5.76
C GLN A 22 0.22 7.21 4.92
N GLN A 23 1.28 8.03 4.92
CA GLN A 23 2.50 7.81 4.15
C GLN A 23 3.19 6.48 4.46
N ASN A 24 3.02 5.97 5.68
CA ASN A 24 3.67 4.74 6.12
C ASN A 24 3.05 3.48 5.48
N PHE A 25 1.87 3.63 4.86
CA PHE A 25 1.14 2.57 4.16
C PHE A 25 1.04 2.81 2.65
N GLN A 26 1.54 3.94 2.14
CA GLN A 26 1.57 4.24 0.72
C GLN A 26 2.76 3.55 0.08
N VAL A 27 2.49 2.67 -0.89
CA VAL A 27 3.52 1.96 -1.64
C VAL A 27 3.38 2.25 -3.14
N PRO A 28 4.50 2.44 -3.87
CA PRO A 28 4.45 2.49 -5.32
C PRO A 28 4.02 1.12 -5.86
N PHE A 29 3.14 1.13 -6.86
CA PHE A 29 2.66 -0.08 -7.52
C PHE A 29 2.74 0.08 -9.02
N MET A 30 3.39 -0.87 -9.69
CA MET A 30 3.63 -0.85 -11.13
C MET A 30 3.34 -2.22 -11.71
N VAL A 31 2.85 -2.22 -12.94
CA VAL A 31 2.62 -3.43 -13.74
C VAL A 31 3.31 -3.21 -15.07
N LEU A 32 4.07 -4.20 -15.51
CA LEU A 32 4.85 -4.16 -16.75
C LEU A 32 4.56 -5.42 -17.56
N SER A 33 4.30 -5.26 -18.85
CA SER A 33 4.21 -6.35 -19.83
C SER A 33 5.13 -6.07 -21.01
N SER A 34 5.65 -7.13 -21.64
CA SER A 34 6.48 -7.01 -22.85
C SER A 34 5.70 -6.40 -24.03
N ASP A 35 4.39 -6.59 -24.05
CA ASP A 35 3.51 -6.15 -25.14
C ASP A 35 2.88 -4.77 -24.87
N ASP A 36 3.27 -4.10 -23.78
CA ASP A 36 2.72 -2.79 -23.43
C ASP A 36 3.18 -1.72 -24.43
N LYS A 37 2.22 -1.16 -25.18
CA LYS A 37 2.46 -0.11 -26.18
C LYS A 37 2.17 1.31 -25.67
N ALA A 38 1.61 1.44 -24.48
CA ALA A 38 1.20 2.71 -23.92
C ALA A 38 1.44 2.77 -22.40
N HIS A 39 1.99 3.90 -21.94
CA HIS A 39 2.08 4.19 -20.52
C HIS A 39 0.74 4.69 -19.99
N ARG A 40 0.22 4.03 -18.95
CA ARG A 40 -1.05 4.39 -18.32
C ARG A 40 -0.83 4.64 -16.83
N VAL A 41 -1.29 5.80 -16.36
CA VAL A 41 -1.28 6.15 -14.94
C VAL A 41 -2.71 6.08 -14.42
N ILE A 42 -2.94 5.25 -13.39
CA ILE A 42 -4.22 5.15 -12.71
C ILE A 42 -4.11 5.89 -11.38
N LYS A 43 -4.96 6.89 -11.16
CA LYS A 43 -4.94 7.71 -9.93
C LYS A 43 -5.88 7.18 -8.84
N ALA A 44 -6.80 6.28 -9.20
CA ALA A 44 -7.67 5.62 -8.24
C ALA A 44 -6.87 4.83 -7.19
N ARG A 45 -7.16 5.08 -5.90
CA ARG A 45 -6.51 4.36 -4.79
C ARG A 45 -6.82 2.86 -4.84
N ARG A 46 -5.82 2.04 -4.51
CA ARG A 46 -5.92 0.59 -4.42
C ARG A 46 -5.42 0.12 -3.07
N SER A 47 -6.00 -0.98 -2.58
CA SER A 47 -5.55 -1.63 -1.35
C SER A 47 -4.79 -2.91 -1.69
N ALA A 48 -3.69 -3.17 -0.98
CA ALA A 48 -3.01 -4.46 -1.05
C ALA A 48 -3.91 -5.65 -0.66
N ASN A 49 -4.96 -5.41 0.13
CA ASN A 49 -5.95 -6.44 0.48
C ASN A 49 -6.74 -6.95 -0.75
N ASP A 50 -6.79 -6.19 -1.84
CA ASP A 50 -7.45 -6.58 -3.08
C ASP A 50 -6.47 -7.23 -4.09
N PHE A 51 -5.21 -7.46 -3.70
CA PHE A 51 -4.14 -7.93 -4.59
C PHE A 51 -4.45 -9.27 -5.27
N LEU A 52 -5.07 -10.22 -4.57
CA LEU A 52 -5.46 -11.50 -5.20
C LEU A 52 -6.47 -11.31 -6.33
N GLY A 53 -7.38 -10.34 -6.18
CA GLY A 53 -8.32 -9.97 -7.24
C GLY A 53 -7.61 -9.34 -8.44
N PHE A 54 -6.63 -8.46 -8.19
CA PHE A 54 -5.74 -7.94 -9.23
C PHE A 54 -5.00 -9.05 -9.96
N PHE A 55 -4.31 -9.92 -9.23
CA PHE A 55 -3.46 -10.95 -9.79
C PHE A 55 -4.26 -11.92 -10.66
N SER A 56 -5.45 -12.33 -10.19
CA SER A 56 -6.42 -13.10 -10.95
C SER A 56 -6.84 -12.40 -12.25
N GLN A 57 -7.22 -11.12 -12.19
CA GLN A 57 -7.59 -10.35 -13.38
C GLN A 57 -6.44 -10.19 -14.37
N TRP A 58 -5.22 -9.98 -13.88
CA TRP A 58 -4.03 -9.76 -14.71
C TRP A 58 -3.57 -11.03 -15.41
N THR A 59 -3.60 -12.16 -14.72
CA THR A 59 -3.14 -13.46 -15.24
C THR A 59 -4.23 -14.24 -15.99
N GLY A 60 -5.49 -13.86 -15.84
CA GLY A 60 -6.64 -14.59 -16.38
C GLY A 60 -7.05 -15.82 -15.57
N ILE A 61 -6.46 -16.03 -14.39
CA ILE A 61 -6.82 -17.15 -13.50
C ILE A 61 -8.15 -16.86 -12.81
N SER A 62 -9.03 -17.86 -12.71
CA SER A 62 -10.30 -17.76 -11.97
C SER A 62 -10.44 -18.86 -10.91
N ALA A 63 -10.95 -18.49 -9.74
CA ALA A 63 -11.32 -19.43 -8.67
C ALA A 63 -12.60 -18.93 -7.98
N LYS A 64 -13.43 -19.84 -7.46
CA LYS A 64 -14.73 -19.50 -6.84
C LYS A 64 -14.58 -18.64 -5.60
N GLU A 65 -13.45 -18.79 -4.91
CA GLU A 65 -13.07 -18.11 -3.69
C GLU A 65 -12.61 -16.66 -3.94
N ILE A 66 -12.17 -16.36 -5.17
CA ILE A 66 -11.66 -15.04 -5.55
C ILE A 66 -12.82 -14.19 -6.08
N LYS A 67 -13.47 -13.47 -5.16
CA LYS A 67 -14.55 -12.53 -5.51
C LYS A 67 -13.98 -11.13 -5.76
N THR A 68 -13.96 -10.70 -7.01
CA THR A 68 -13.55 -9.33 -7.38
C THR A 68 -14.73 -8.38 -7.22
N LYS A 69 -14.55 -7.31 -6.43
CA LYS A 69 -15.59 -6.30 -6.16
C LYS A 69 -15.63 -5.19 -7.22
N TYR A 70 -14.52 -5.00 -7.93
CA TYR A 70 -14.33 -3.97 -8.95
C TYR A 70 -13.20 -4.39 -9.89
N ARG A 71 -13.05 -3.68 -11.02
CA ARG A 71 -11.90 -3.87 -11.93
C ARG A 71 -10.69 -3.16 -11.35
N PHE A 72 -9.65 -3.90 -10.97
CA PHE A 72 -8.50 -3.34 -10.26
C PHE A 72 -7.70 -2.37 -11.15
N ILE A 73 -7.38 -2.79 -12.39
CA ILE A 73 -6.69 -1.94 -13.38
C ILE A 73 -7.74 -1.07 -14.11
N SER A 74 -8.26 -0.06 -13.41
CA SER A 74 -9.21 0.91 -13.95
C SER A 74 -9.27 2.19 -13.11
N GLU A 75 -10.02 3.21 -13.53
CA GLU A 75 -10.36 4.38 -12.69
C GLU A 75 -11.60 4.16 -11.82
N GLN A 76 -12.16 2.94 -11.79
CA GLN A 76 -13.31 2.63 -10.95
C GLN A 76 -12.96 2.88 -9.48
N LYS A 77 -13.83 3.61 -8.79
CA LYS A 77 -13.68 3.91 -7.36
C LYS A 77 -13.80 2.60 -6.56
N ALA A 78 -12.78 2.32 -5.75
CA ALA A 78 -12.83 1.23 -4.79
C ALA A 78 -13.63 1.64 -3.54
N GLY A 79 -14.07 0.66 -2.75
CA GLY A 79 -14.69 0.90 -1.45
C GLY A 79 -13.71 1.46 -0.40
N PRO A 80 -14.14 1.57 0.87
CA PRO A 80 -13.28 2.00 1.97
C PRO A 80 -12.01 1.14 2.08
N VAL A 81 -10.88 1.78 2.37
CA VAL A 81 -9.58 1.12 2.50
C VAL A 81 -9.25 0.97 3.98
N PHE A 82 -8.90 -0.24 4.38
CA PHE A 82 -8.49 -0.53 5.75
C PHE A 82 -7.05 -1.03 5.77
N ILE A 83 -6.32 -0.67 6.83
CA ILE A 83 -4.99 -1.19 7.14
C ILE A 83 -5.03 -1.95 8.45
N THR A 84 -3.99 -2.75 8.67
CA THR A 84 -3.71 -3.37 9.96
C THR A 84 -2.57 -2.59 10.61
N ASN A 85 -2.84 -1.93 11.74
CA ASN A 85 -1.82 -1.19 12.47
C ASN A 85 -0.89 -2.15 13.25
N PHE A 86 0.14 -1.63 13.94
CA PHE A 86 1.07 -2.48 14.70
C PHE A 86 0.44 -3.11 15.95
N LYS A 87 -0.73 -2.64 16.36
CA LYS A 87 -1.57 -3.28 17.39
C LYS A 87 -2.49 -4.37 16.81
N LEU A 88 -2.31 -4.74 15.54
CA LEU A 88 -3.14 -5.70 14.81
C LEU A 88 -4.62 -5.30 14.69
N GLN A 89 -4.91 -4.00 14.79
CA GLN A 89 -6.25 -3.46 14.67
C GLN A 89 -6.52 -3.05 13.24
N LYS A 90 -7.74 -3.33 12.79
CA LYS A 90 -8.26 -2.82 11.53
C LYS A 90 -8.62 -1.35 11.69
N VAL A 91 -7.94 -0.48 10.94
CA VAL A 91 -8.14 0.97 11.00
C VAL A 91 -8.51 1.48 9.60
N ASP A 92 -9.48 2.40 9.52
CA ASP A 92 -9.78 3.10 8.27
C ASP A 92 -8.58 3.96 7.89
N TYR A 93 -8.04 3.73 6.70
CA TYR A 93 -6.87 4.45 6.20
C TYR A 93 -7.08 5.97 6.19
N ASN A 94 -8.30 6.44 5.91
CA ASN A 94 -8.58 7.88 5.85
C ASN A 94 -8.61 8.55 7.24
N HIS A 95 -8.65 7.77 8.33
CA HIS A 95 -8.57 8.30 9.70
C HIS A 95 -7.13 8.42 10.21
N LEU A 96 -6.14 7.95 9.45
CA LEU A 96 -4.74 8.19 9.76
C LEU A 96 -4.37 9.64 9.49
N GLY A 97 -3.44 10.17 10.28
CA GLY A 97 -2.89 11.51 10.06
C GLY A 97 -2.15 11.60 8.73
N THR A 98 -1.90 12.82 8.28
CA THR A 98 -0.99 13.08 7.15
C THR A 98 0.28 13.70 7.69
N ASP A 99 1.42 13.06 7.47
CA ASP A 99 2.72 13.63 7.84
C ASP A 99 3.10 14.73 6.83
N ILE A 100 2.93 15.98 7.21
CA ILE A 100 3.43 17.10 6.42
C ILE A 100 4.96 17.12 6.51
N PHE A 101 5.64 16.58 5.49
CA PHE A 101 7.07 16.81 5.30
C PHE A 101 7.33 18.32 5.14
N SER A 102 7.51 19.04 6.25
CA SER A 102 7.95 20.43 6.19
C SER A 102 9.45 20.42 5.95
N THR A 103 9.88 20.54 4.70
CA THR A 103 11.25 20.95 4.42
C THR A 103 11.38 22.39 4.89
N LYS A 104 12.01 22.62 6.06
CA LYS A 104 12.49 23.97 6.39
C LYS A 104 13.48 24.34 5.28
N GLN A 105 13.06 25.24 4.38
CA GLN A 105 13.99 25.88 3.46
C GLN A 105 15.03 26.62 4.30
N ARG A 106 16.30 26.29 4.07
CA ARG A 106 17.45 26.95 4.67
C ARG A 106 18.04 27.92 3.67
#